data_AF-A0A940GEW7-F1
#
_entry.id   AF-A0A940GEW7-F1
#
_cell.length_a   1.000
_cell.length_b   1.000
_cell.length_c   1.000
_cell.angle_alpha   90.00
_cell.angle_beta   90.00
_cell.angle_gamma   90.00
#
_symmetry.space_group_name_H-M   'P 1'
#
loop_
_entity.id
_entity.type
_entity.pdbx_description
1 polymer ?
#
loop_
_entity_poly.entity_id
_entity_poly.type
_entity_poly.pdbx_seq_one_letter_code
_entity_poly.pdbx_strand_id
1 'polypeptide(L)'
;TSPYPNGIFIPTRDTEGNALFTQIDSATVVNTVCTPTSTSVVTNPINPNPPACLPSANNAPIGSSLPPFVEEFYGDTWKPRVAVGVGVNWNSPFGPFRINVAYDVVSYEGDDPKLFSFNVGTQF
;
A
#
# COMPACT_ATOMS: atom_id res chain seq x y z
N THR A 1 -12.52 -0.79 11.34
CA THR A 1 -11.24 -1.45 11.69
C THR A 1 -10.80 -2.31 10.52
N SER A 2 -9.50 -2.49 10.29
CA SER A 2 -9.01 -3.33 9.19
C SER A 2 -9.64 -4.74 9.28
N PRO A 3 -10.13 -5.30 8.15
CA PRO A 3 -10.57 -6.70 8.12
C PRO A 3 -9.42 -7.67 8.45
N TYR A 4 -8.17 -7.21 8.38
CA TYR A 4 -6.96 -7.96 8.73
C TYR A 4 -6.20 -7.28 9.88
N PRO A 5 -6.64 -7.46 11.14
CA PRO A 5 -6.09 -6.73 12.30
C PRO A 5 -4.61 -7.03 12.59
N ASN A 6 -4.09 -8.17 12.11
CA ASN A 6 -2.68 -8.56 12.22
C ASN A 6 -1.89 -8.38 10.91
N GLY A 7 -2.48 -7.70 9.92
CA GLY A 7 -1.93 -7.60 8.57
C GLY A 7 -2.13 -8.88 7.77
N ILE A 8 -1.52 -8.92 6.59
CA ILE A 8 -1.56 -10.09 5.71
C ILE A 8 -0.15 -10.41 5.22
N PHE A 9 0.23 -11.69 5.31
CA PHE A 9 1.46 -12.18 4.70
C PHE A 9 1.19 -12.58 3.26
N ILE A 10 1.95 -12.02 2.33
CA ILE A 10 1.89 -12.33 0.90
C ILE A 10 3.10 -13.20 0.56
N PRO A 11 2.91 -14.50 0.24
CA PRO A 11 4.01 -15.36 -0.16
C PRO A 11 4.52 -14.96 -1.54
N THR A 12 5.84 -14.93 -1.69
CA THR A 12 6.49 -14.89 -3.00
C THR A 12 6.21 -16.21 -3.72
N ARG A 13 5.89 -16.14 -5.03
CA ARG A 13 5.55 -17.30 -5.85
C ARG A 13 6.48 -17.46 -7.04
N ASP A 14 6.62 -18.68 -7.55
CA ASP A 14 7.31 -18.99 -8.81
C ASP A 14 6.44 -18.70 -10.04
N THR A 15 6.95 -19.00 -11.24
CA THR A 15 6.24 -18.82 -12.52
C THR A 15 5.01 -19.70 -12.66
N GLU A 16 4.93 -20.78 -11.92
CA GLU A 16 3.81 -21.72 -11.88
C GLU A 16 2.79 -21.36 -10.77
N GLY A 17 3.08 -20.34 -9.96
CA GLY A 17 2.22 -19.83 -8.90
C GLY A 17 2.35 -20.57 -7.56
N ASN A 18 3.34 -21.44 -7.36
CA ASN A 18 3.59 -22.11 -6.08
C ASN A 18 4.27 -21.15 -5.10
N ALA A 19 3.95 -21.24 -3.81
CA ALA A 19 4.62 -20.45 -2.79
C ALA A 19 6.07 -20.91 -2.57
N LEU A 20 6.97 -19.96 -2.37
CA LEU A 20 8.39 -20.23 -2.10
C LEU A 20 8.70 -20.19 -0.62
N PHE A 21 9.61 -21.06 -0.21
CA PHE A 21 10.08 -21.21 1.16
C PHE A 21 11.61 -21.27 1.19
N THR A 22 12.20 -20.77 2.27
CA THR A 22 13.62 -20.97 2.58
C THR A 22 13.76 -22.28 3.32
N GLN A 23 14.48 -23.22 2.72
CA GLN A 23 14.88 -24.48 3.33
C GLN A 23 16.31 -24.37 3.85
N ILE A 24 16.54 -24.90 5.05
CA ILE A 24 17.90 -25.07 5.61
C ILE A 24 18.34 -26.49 5.29
N ASP A 25 19.31 -26.64 4.38
CA ASP A 25 19.80 -27.94 3.93
C ASP A 25 20.84 -28.52 4.90
N SER A 26 21.68 -27.65 5.47
CA SER A 26 22.73 -28.00 6.42
C SER A 26 22.86 -26.91 7.49
N ALA A 27 23.00 -27.31 8.75
CA ALA A 27 23.24 -26.41 9.87
C ALA A 27 24.20 -27.05 10.88
N THR A 28 24.93 -26.21 11.60
CA THR A 28 25.86 -26.60 12.67
C THR A 28 25.52 -25.87 13.96
N VAL A 29 25.84 -26.46 15.11
CA VAL A 29 25.59 -25.82 16.41
C VAL A 29 26.82 -25.00 16.80
N VAL A 30 26.64 -23.68 16.89
CA VAL A 30 27.67 -22.74 17.36
C VAL A 30 27.14 -22.06 18.61
N ASN A 31 27.85 -22.18 19.73
CA ASN A 31 27.45 -21.60 21.02
C ASN A 31 26.01 -21.96 21.44
N THR A 32 25.58 -23.19 21.20
CA THR A 32 24.22 -23.69 21.51
C THR A 32 23.11 -23.13 20.60
N VAL A 33 23.47 -22.43 19.51
CA VAL A 33 22.54 -21.94 18.49
C VAL A 33 22.74 -22.74 17.20
N CYS A 34 21.65 -23.24 16.60
CA CYS A 34 21.67 -23.91 15.30
C CYS A 34 21.82 -22.85 14.20
N THR A 35 23.00 -22.75 13.61
CA THR A 35 23.32 -21.77 12.56
C THR A 35 23.30 -22.42 11.17
N PRO A 36 22.52 -21.90 10.22
CA PRO A 36 22.46 -22.46 8.86
C PRO A 36 23.80 -22.26 8.13
N THR A 37 24.30 -23.32 7.49
CA THR A 37 25.52 -23.32 6.68
C THR A 37 25.19 -23.35 5.18
N SER A 38 24.05 -23.93 4.81
CA SER A 38 23.51 -23.93 3.45
C SER A 38 22.00 -23.80 3.47
N THR A 39 21.48 -23.00 2.56
CA THR A 39 20.04 -22.78 2.38
C THR A 39 19.68 -22.83 0.90
N SER A 40 18.50 -23.34 0.60
CA SER A 40 17.92 -23.38 -0.74
C SER A 40 16.50 -22.81 -0.74
N VAL A 41 16.00 -22.45 -1.93
CA VAL A 41 14.62 -22.02 -2.13
C VAL A 41 13.83 -23.18 -2.71
N VAL A 42 12.74 -23.55 -2.06
CA VAL A 42 11.89 -24.70 -2.41
C VAL A 42 10.42 -24.32 -2.40
N THR A 43 9.58 -25.14 -3.03
CA THR A 43 8.11 -24.98 -3.02
C THR A 43 7.41 -25.83 -1.96
N ASN A 44 8.14 -26.73 -1.28
CA ASN A 44 7.60 -27.59 -0.24
C ASN A 44 7.65 -26.88 1.13
N PRO A 45 6.52 -26.76 1.85
CA PRO A 45 6.50 -26.18 3.20
C PRO A 45 7.23 -27.03 4.26
N ILE A 46 7.50 -28.32 3.99
CA ILE A 46 8.17 -29.23 4.93
C ILE A 46 9.51 -29.69 4.35
N ASN A 47 10.59 -29.52 5.12
CA ASN A 47 11.90 -30.06 4.81
C ASN A 47 11.87 -31.59 4.98
N PRO A 48 12.14 -32.37 3.93
CA PRO A 48 12.15 -33.83 4.02
C PRO A 48 13.35 -34.39 4.80
N ASN A 49 14.43 -33.62 4.96
CA ASN A 49 15.64 -34.01 5.67
C ASN A 49 16.18 -32.84 6.51
N PRO A 50 15.48 -32.43 7.58
CA PRO A 50 15.88 -31.28 8.39
C PRO A 50 17.15 -31.58 9.19
N PRO A 51 18.09 -30.63 9.30
CA PRO A 51 19.20 -30.74 10.25
C PRO A 51 18.71 -31.03 11.68
N ALA A 52 19.39 -31.96 12.36
CA ALA A 52 18.98 -32.45 13.69
C ALA A 52 18.93 -31.39 14.79
N CYS A 53 19.58 -30.23 14.58
CA CYS A 53 19.54 -29.11 15.53
C CYS A 53 18.33 -28.18 15.37
N LEU A 54 17.48 -28.38 14.36
CA LEU A 54 16.26 -27.60 14.19
C LEU A 54 15.11 -28.18 15.02
N PRO A 55 14.28 -27.32 15.67
CA PRO A 55 13.15 -27.76 16.48
C PRO A 55 11.93 -28.20 15.64
N SER A 56 11.94 -27.95 14.34
CA SER A 56 10.85 -28.27 13.41
C SER A 56 11.39 -28.50 12.00
N ALA A 57 10.67 -29.31 11.22
CA ALA A 57 10.92 -29.52 9.80
C ALA A 57 10.28 -28.43 8.90
N ASN A 58 9.54 -27.47 9.47
CA ASN A 58 8.83 -26.47 8.69
C ASN A 58 9.82 -25.49 8.02
N ASN A 59 9.72 -25.33 6.72
CA ASN A 59 10.44 -24.29 5.99
C ASN A 59 9.81 -22.92 6.24
N ALA A 60 10.63 -21.87 6.28
CA ALA A 60 10.14 -20.51 6.50
C ALA A 60 9.61 -19.94 5.18
N PRO A 61 8.37 -19.41 5.12
CA PRO A 61 7.83 -18.86 3.89
C PRO A 61 8.58 -17.58 3.49
N ILE A 62 8.88 -17.44 2.20
CA ILE A 62 9.47 -16.22 1.64
C ILE A 62 8.34 -15.32 1.19
N GLY A 63 8.36 -14.06 1.60
CA GLY A 63 7.30 -13.11 1.24
C GLY A 63 7.43 -11.79 1.96
N SER A 64 6.43 -10.94 1.78
CA SER A 64 6.31 -9.66 2.46
C SER A 64 5.06 -9.65 3.34
N SER A 65 5.16 -8.99 4.50
CA SER A 65 4.01 -8.71 5.34
C SER A 65 3.51 -7.31 5.03
N LEU A 66 2.23 -7.20 4.67
CA LEU A 66 1.56 -5.92 4.61
C LEU A 66 0.95 -5.61 5.98
N PRO A 67 1.21 -4.41 6.54
CA PRO A 67 0.56 -4.00 7.78
C PRO A 67 -0.97 -3.89 7.58
N PRO A 68 -1.76 -3.91 8.66
CA PRO A 68 -3.20 -3.69 8.59
C PRO A 68 -3.53 -2.37 7.87
N PHE A 69 -4.41 -2.42 6.88
CA PHE A 69 -4.97 -1.25 6.22
C PHE A 69 -6.48 -1.39 6.06
N VAL A 70 -7.17 -0.26 5.90
CA VAL A 70 -8.59 -0.21 5.52
C VAL A 70 -8.63 0.49 4.17
N GLU A 71 -9.22 -0.17 3.17
CA GLU A 71 -9.56 0.48 1.90
C GLU A 71 -11.00 0.95 1.98
N GLU A 72 -11.19 2.26 1.80
CA GLU A 72 -12.49 2.91 1.71
C GLU A 72 -12.65 3.42 0.28
N PHE A 73 -13.64 2.89 -0.42
CA PHE A 73 -13.94 3.27 -1.80
C PHE A 73 -15.07 4.29 -1.78
N TYR A 74 -14.76 5.52 -2.21
CA TYR A 74 -15.72 6.62 -2.32
C TYR A 74 -15.96 6.99 -3.78
N GLY A 75 -17.11 7.62 -4.07
CA GLY A 75 -17.39 8.20 -5.39
C GLY A 75 -18.38 7.45 -6.29
N ASP A 76 -19.01 6.39 -5.80
CA ASP A 76 -20.08 5.63 -6.47
C ASP A 76 -21.49 6.21 -6.24
N THR A 77 -21.59 7.31 -5.48
CA THR A 77 -22.86 7.99 -5.22
C THR A 77 -23.46 8.60 -6.50
N TRP A 78 -24.73 8.28 -6.77
CA TRP A 78 -25.51 8.88 -7.86
C TRP A 78 -25.89 10.35 -7.59
N LYS A 79 -25.69 10.82 -6.36
CA LYS A 79 -26.17 12.12 -5.92
C LYS A 79 -25.31 13.26 -6.50
N PRO A 80 -25.91 14.41 -6.85
CA PRO A 80 -25.18 15.53 -7.47
C PRO A 80 -24.31 16.29 -6.45
N ARG A 81 -23.20 16.86 -6.94
CA ARG A 81 -22.33 17.79 -6.22
C ARG A 81 -22.67 19.22 -6.62
N VAL A 82 -22.92 20.10 -5.64
CA VAL A 82 -23.41 21.46 -5.90
C VAL A 82 -22.59 22.44 -5.09
N ALA A 83 -22.10 23.49 -5.76
CA ALA A 83 -21.38 24.60 -5.12
C ALA A 83 -21.96 25.94 -5.57
N VAL A 84 -21.88 26.94 -4.70
CA VAL A 84 -22.25 28.33 -4.97
C VAL A 84 -21.07 29.22 -4.65
N GLY A 85 -20.80 30.21 -5.50
CA GLY A 85 -19.61 31.04 -5.34
C GLY A 85 -19.70 32.38 -6.02
N VAL A 86 -18.72 33.21 -5.70
CA VAL A 86 -18.48 34.52 -6.33
C VAL A 86 -17.13 34.50 -7.02
N GLY A 87 -17.07 35.11 -8.19
CA GLY A 87 -15.84 35.23 -8.98
C GLY A 87 -15.61 36.68 -9.40
N VAL A 88 -14.36 37.11 -9.31
CA VAL A 88 -13.91 38.42 -9.80
C VAL A 88 -12.79 38.20 -10.83
N ASN A 89 -12.86 38.96 -11.92
CA ASN A 89 -11.90 38.90 -13.03
C ASN A 89 -11.50 40.31 -13.42
N TRP A 90 -10.19 40.56 -13.50
CA TRP A 90 -9.67 41.83 -13.96
C TRP A 90 -8.32 41.68 -14.69
N ASN A 91 -8.01 42.66 -15.53
CA ASN A 91 -6.70 42.77 -16.16
C ASN A 91 -5.75 43.45 -15.17
N SER A 92 -4.86 42.65 -14.58
CA SER A 92 -3.84 43.11 -13.63
C SER A 92 -2.58 43.57 -14.39
N PRO A 93 -1.69 44.38 -13.80
CA PRO A 93 -0.37 44.69 -14.36
C PRO A 93 0.50 43.45 -14.65
N PHE A 94 0.13 42.30 -14.07
CA PHE A 94 0.77 41.00 -14.27
C PHE A 94 0.04 40.13 -15.31
N GLY A 95 -0.92 40.69 -16.04
CA GLY A 95 -1.79 40.00 -17.00
C GLY A 95 -3.17 39.62 -16.43
N PRO A 96 -4.00 38.86 -17.16
CA PRO A 96 -5.34 38.51 -16.72
C PRO A 96 -5.32 37.72 -15.40
N PHE A 97 -6.07 38.21 -14.41
CA PHE A 97 -6.15 37.59 -13.10
C PHE A 97 -7.60 37.27 -12.72
N ARG A 98 -7.83 36.03 -12.30
CA ARG A 98 -9.14 35.49 -11.95
C ARG A 98 -9.10 34.89 -10.56
N ILE A 99 -10.07 35.24 -9.73
CA ILE A 99 -10.27 34.65 -8.40
C ILE A 99 -11.69 34.13 -8.31
N ASN A 100 -11.86 32.92 -7.78
CA ASN A 100 -13.17 32.36 -7.42
C ASN A 100 -13.15 31.91 -5.97
N VAL A 101 -14.19 32.27 -5.22
CA VAL A 101 -14.51 31.74 -3.91
C VAL A 101 -15.81 30.96 -4.05
N ALA A 102 -15.79 29.65 -3.82
CA ALA A 102 -16.96 28.79 -3.94
C ALA A 102 -17.12 27.91 -2.71
N TYR A 103 -18.33 27.90 -2.15
CA TYR A 103 -18.72 27.02 -1.06
C TYR A 103 -19.54 25.86 -1.61
N ASP A 104 -19.20 24.66 -1.21
CA ASP A 104 -19.89 23.44 -1.53
C ASP A 104 -21.18 23.32 -0.69
N VAL A 105 -22.33 23.44 -1.36
CA VAL A 105 -23.66 23.28 -0.74
C VAL A 105 -23.96 21.81 -0.49
N VAL A 106 -23.46 20.94 -1.38
CA VAL A 106 -23.66 19.50 -1.31
C VAL A 106 -22.36 18.78 -1.65
N SER A 107 -21.81 18.09 -0.64
CA SER A 107 -20.60 17.27 -0.72
C SER A 107 -20.83 15.91 -0.09
N TYR A 108 -20.04 14.93 -0.51
CA TYR A 108 -20.08 13.56 -0.01
C TYR A 108 -18.74 13.13 0.54
N GLU A 109 -18.76 12.03 1.28
CA GLU A 109 -17.54 11.39 1.76
C GLU A 109 -16.61 11.06 0.58
N GLY A 110 -15.33 11.42 0.72
CA GLY A 110 -14.34 11.35 -0.35
C GLY A 110 -14.22 12.60 -1.24
N ASP A 111 -15.13 13.58 -1.13
CA ASP A 111 -14.96 14.87 -1.82
C ASP A 111 -13.95 15.76 -1.05
N ASP A 112 -13.07 16.46 -1.78
CA ASP A 112 -12.09 17.43 -1.25
C ASP A 112 -12.47 18.85 -1.69
N PRO A 113 -13.33 19.57 -0.93
CA PRO A 113 -13.84 20.87 -1.33
C PRO A 113 -12.76 21.95 -1.27
N LYS A 114 -12.64 22.73 -2.35
CA LYS A 114 -11.68 23.83 -2.46
C LYS A 114 -12.41 25.17 -2.44
N LEU A 115 -12.34 25.84 -1.29
CA LEU A 115 -13.03 27.13 -1.07
C LEU A 115 -12.52 28.24 -1.99
N PHE A 116 -11.23 28.26 -2.31
CA PHE A 116 -10.56 29.35 -3.01
C PHE A 116 -9.76 28.82 -4.20
N SER A 117 -9.92 29.44 -5.35
CA SER A 117 -9.12 29.17 -6.55
C SER A 117 -8.74 30.46 -7.25
N PHE A 118 -7.54 30.49 -7.83
CA PHE A 118 -7.08 31.63 -8.61
C PHE A 118 -6.27 31.17 -9.82
N ASN A 119 -6.28 31.98 -10.88
CA ASN A 119 -5.46 31.76 -12.06
C ASN A 119 -4.84 33.09 -12.50
N VAL A 120 -3.53 33.06 -12.77
CA VAL A 120 -2.74 34.20 -13.24
C VAL A 120 -2.15 33.81 -14.59
N GLY A 121 -2.37 34.63 -15.62
CA GLY A 121 -1.70 34.47 -16.92
C GLY A 121 -0.76 35.63 -17.18
N THR A 122 0.50 35.35 -17.53
CA THR A 122 1.45 36.34 -18.04
C THR A 122 1.50 36.25 -19.56
N GLN A 123 1.72 37.37 -20.25
CA GLN A 123 2.07 37.39 -21.67
C GLN A 123 3.54 37.79 -21.75
N PHE A 124 4.39 36.91 -22.28
CA PHE A 124 5.80 37.22 -22.57
C PHE A 124 5.95 37.55 -24.06
#